data_AF-A0A9P5MDX2-F1
#
_entry.id   AF-A0A9P5MDX2-F1
#
_cell.length_a   1.000
_cell.length_b   1.000
_cell.length_c   1.000
_cell.angle_alpha   90.00
_cell.angle_beta   90.00
_cell.angle_gamma   90.00
#
_symmetry.space_group_name_H-M   'P 1'
#
loop_
_entity.id
_entity.type
_entity.pdbx_description
1 polymer ?
#
loop_
_entity_poly.entity_id
_entity_poly.type
_entity_poly.pdbx_seq_one_letter_code
_entity_poly.pdbx_strand_id
1 'polypeptide(L)'
;MVSLPLLTLFLSALAQQGLARHNRRHASLSHHQRDTNSTTANVTLSFSAPATKQTLDSNLVALSLEGDHWPDWAGVDKPNTFFLNCLSNLARLTGSTPDIRVGANSEDKMQYNDSVPIIVLTTPNWTATTPYPEASYEQSSSRYYQLSKHMPAGTHMTWGTNLGFNDSGNAVAQALAIVNTFSQGGAAHAAGVKLDAIEIGNEPDLYVSNALRPSNWTFDNWVSEWSFFANSIIDAAGLKPNSTPRFLAGSFASSSHSSTSKFSPQHLIAAGVLSGSLGPFIDTVSEHHYSGSFCTGSGGLLAALMDKTSIRGNISTYSSDIAAVQAAGREFVFGETNSYSCHGAPGVSDTAGAAIWTLDYVLQAATAGIRKVFFHDGVGFKYNLIQPVTLYRDIETGEPLDSPLPAHVQPQYYAAIVAASLIGSSQCDKEIAEITVPNSEVGGYGAYESGVLKRAVFINNKAYLQGSTTPRGSVALQLGFDTVSFANPSEIEVRKLVIQYADDKSGLSFAGQSYETSTALPSGIDTFTLQKLSKPLVIQDTEAILVTFL
;
A
#
# COMPACT_ATOMS: atom_id res chain seq x y z
N MET A 1 -2.97 28.25 69.37
CA MET A 1 -3.79 29.30 70.04
C MET A 1 -3.40 30.66 69.46
N VAL A 2 -4.33 31.63 69.47
CA VAL A 2 -4.15 33.11 69.49
C VAL A 2 -2.83 33.67 68.91
N SER A 3 -2.72 34.32 67.74
CA SER A 3 -3.50 35.33 66.98
C SER A 3 -3.23 36.82 67.32
N LEU A 4 -2.61 37.53 66.36
CA LEU A 4 -2.62 39.01 66.19
C LEU A 4 -1.92 39.84 67.31
N PRO A 5 -1.77 41.20 67.23
CA PRO A 5 -2.36 42.18 66.26
C PRO A 5 -1.44 43.29 65.67
N LEU A 6 -1.99 44.05 64.70
CA LEU A 6 -1.75 45.50 64.41
C LEU A 6 -0.34 45.93 63.86
N LEU A 7 -0.12 47.08 63.19
CA LEU A 7 -0.94 48.29 62.93
C LEU A 7 -0.67 48.93 61.52
N THR A 8 -1.63 49.75 61.05
CA THR A 8 -1.73 50.64 59.85
C THR A 8 -0.63 51.73 59.68
N LEU A 9 -0.45 52.49 58.56
CA LEU A 9 -1.00 52.62 57.17
C LEU A 9 0.15 53.20 56.26
N PHE A 10 0.11 54.02 55.18
CA PHE A 10 -0.82 54.85 54.34
C PHE A 10 -0.04 55.24 53.01
N LEU A 11 -0.41 56.03 51.96
CA LEU A 11 -1.58 56.79 51.43
C LEU A 11 -1.32 57.17 49.94
N SER A 12 -2.26 56.96 48.98
CA SER A 12 -2.33 57.55 47.59
C SER A 12 -1.23 57.19 46.54
N ALA A 13 -1.40 57.33 45.20
CA ALA A 13 -2.54 57.78 44.36
C ALA A 13 -2.43 57.29 42.88
N LEU A 14 -3.59 57.13 42.18
CA LEU A 14 -3.81 57.14 40.71
C LEU A 14 -3.10 56.06 39.83
N ALA A 15 -3.56 55.66 38.63
CA ALA A 15 -4.84 55.81 37.93
C ALA A 15 -5.05 54.66 36.90
N GLN A 16 -6.24 54.55 36.29
CA GLN A 16 -6.60 53.47 35.34
C GLN A 16 -6.16 53.74 33.89
N GLN A 17 -5.44 52.80 33.27
CA GLN A 17 -5.47 52.42 31.84
C GLN A 17 -5.06 50.94 31.75
N GLY A 18 -5.45 50.10 30.78
CA GLY A 18 -6.30 50.27 29.60
C GLY A 18 -5.93 49.19 28.58
N LEU A 19 -6.81 48.21 28.31
CA LEU A 19 -6.43 47.02 27.51
C LEU A 19 -6.16 47.37 26.04
N ALA A 20 -5.00 46.94 25.53
CA ALA A 20 -4.70 46.85 24.10
C ALA A 20 -4.24 45.42 23.75
N ARG A 21 -5.06 44.67 23.00
CA ARG A 21 -4.67 43.35 22.47
C ARG A 21 -3.84 43.53 21.20
N HIS A 22 -2.54 43.22 21.26
CA HIS A 22 -1.71 43.16 20.06
C HIS A 22 -1.87 41.82 19.30
N ASN A 23 -2.71 41.82 18.26
CA ASN A 23 -2.65 40.78 17.23
C ASN A 23 -1.35 40.94 16.42
N ARG A 24 -0.33 40.13 16.70
CA ARG A 24 0.85 40.01 15.82
C ARG A 24 0.49 39.20 14.59
N ARG A 25 0.22 39.88 13.46
CA ARG A 25 0.29 39.24 12.14
C ARG A 25 1.75 38.91 11.84
N HIS A 26 2.11 37.64 11.79
CA HIS A 26 3.35 37.23 11.14
C HIS A 26 3.17 37.37 9.63
N ALA A 27 3.79 38.39 9.05
CA ALA A 27 3.93 38.50 7.61
C ALA A 27 5.01 37.50 7.15
N SER A 28 4.59 36.42 6.49
CA SER A 28 5.53 35.54 5.78
C SER A 28 6.14 36.32 4.61
N LEU A 29 7.47 36.36 4.54
CA LEU A 29 8.20 36.98 3.43
C LEU A 29 8.20 36.04 2.24
N SER A 30 7.10 36.04 1.48
CA SER A 30 6.98 35.31 0.22
C SER A 30 8.06 35.75 -0.76
N HIS A 31 9.10 34.94 -0.93
CA HIS A 31 10.02 35.09 -2.06
C HIS A 31 9.25 34.81 -3.35
N HIS A 32 8.90 35.86 -4.09
CA HIS A 32 8.48 35.74 -5.48
C HIS A 32 9.71 35.45 -6.37
N GLN A 33 10.21 34.22 -6.23
CA GLN A 33 10.93 33.56 -7.31
C GLN A 33 9.99 33.50 -8.51
N ARG A 34 10.44 33.95 -9.68
CA ARG A 34 9.63 33.91 -10.91
C ARG A 34 9.83 32.55 -11.55
N ASP A 35 8.79 31.73 -11.60
CA ASP A 35 8.81 30.43 -12.27
C ASP A 35 8.87 30.62 -13.80
N THR A 36 10.08 30.80 -14.35
CA THR A 36 10.27 31.13 -15.77
C THR A 36 10.00 29.98 -16.74
N ASN A 37 9.75 28.77 -16.24
CA ASN A 37 9.56 27.54 -17.04
C ASN A 37 8.17 26.90 -16.89
N SER A 38 7.22 27.54 -16.21
CA SER A 38 5.92 26.91 -15.92
C SER A 38 5.05 26.73 -17.17
N THR A 39 4.72 25.50 -17.53
CA THR A 39 3.71 25.21 -18.57
C THR A 39 2.31 25.25 -17.97
N THR A 40 1.31 25.78 -18.70
CA THR A 40 -0.08 25.83 -18.21
C THR A 40 -0.91 24.72 -18.86
N ALA A 41 -1.59 23.92 -18.04
CA ALA A 41 -2.50 22.87 -18.46
C ALA A 41 -3.92 23.17 -17.98
N ASN A 42 -4.88 23.26 -18.91
CA ASN A 42 -6.29 23.46 -18.59
C ASN A 42 -6.91 22.10 -18.26
N VAL A 43 -7.31 21.88 -17.00
CA VAL A 43 -7.87 20.61 -16.52
C VAL A 43 -9.38 20.75 -16.37
N THR A 44 -10.11 19.92 -17.11
CA THR A 44 -11.58 19.86 -17.00
C THR A 44 -11.96 18.79 -15.97
N LEU A 45 -12.80 19.16 -15.02
CA LEU A 45 -13.34 18.33 -13.96
C LEU A 45 -14.81 18.04 -14.21
N SER A 46 -15.26 16.82 -13.97
CA SER A 46 -16.69 16.51 -13.86
C SER A 46 -17.13 16.61 -12.41
N PHE A 47 -18.18 17.37 -12.14
CA PHE A 47 -18.72 17.49 -10.78
C PHE A 47 -19.46 16.20 -10.35
N SER A 48 -20.09 15.52 -11.32
CA SER A 48 -20.68 14.19 -11.15
C SER A 48 -19.75 13.09 -11.62
N ALA A 49 -19.79 11.92 -10.99
CA ALA A 49 -18.92 10.79 -11.31
C ALA A 49 -19.17 10.27 -12.75
N PRO A 50 -18.14 10.19 -13.61
CA PRO A 50 -18.29 9.86 -15.03
C PRO A 50 -18.62 8.38 -15.27
N ALA A 51 -19.05 8.04 -16.48
CA ALA A 51 -19.34 6.66 -16.87
C ALA A 51 -18.12 5.71 -16.84
N THR A 52 -16.90 6.25 -16.77
CA THR A 52 -15.62 5.53 -16.66
C THR A 52 -15.20 5.24 -15.22
N LYS A 53 -16.02 5.62 -14.22
CA LYS A 53 -15.70 5.44 -12.79
C LYS A 53 -15.61 3.96 -12.40
N GLN A 54 -14.75 3.69 -11.43
CA GLN A 54 -14.59 2.41 -10.75
C GLN A 54 -14.90 2.56 -9.25
N THR A 55 -15.16 1.44 -8.56
CA THR A 55 -15.36 1.44 -7.10
C THR A 55 -14.03 1.70 -6.39
N LEU A 56 -13.99 2.70 -5.50
CA LEU A 56 -12.82 3.03 -4.70
C LEU A 56 -12.90 2.32 -3.35
N ASP A 57 -12.15 1.23 -3.17
CA ASP A 57 -12.10 0.51 -1.90
C ASP A 57 -11.48 1.37 -0.78
N SER A 58 -11.94 1.17 0.46
CA SER A 58 -11.34 1.83 1.63
C SER A 58 -9.94 1.29 1.93
N ASN A 59 -9.68 0.04 1.54
CA ASN A 59 -8.45 -0.71 1.76
C ASN A 59 -7.71 -0.94 0.42
N LEU A 60 -7.85 0.01 -0.53
CA LEU A 60 -7.18 -0.04 -1.85
C LEU A 60 -5.66 -0.23 -1.73
N VAL A 61 -5.03 0.48 -0.78
CA VAL A 61 -3.64 0.20 -0.37
C VAL A 61 -3.69 -0.84 0.74
N ALA A 62 -3.32 -2.07 0.40
CA ALA A 62 -3.19 -3.21 1.29
C ALA A 62 -1.72 -3.64 1.41
N LEU A 63 -1.40 -4.57 2.30
CA LEU A 63 -0.04 -5.07 2.51
C LEU A 63 0.05 -6.58 2.22
N SER A 64 1.03 -6.99 1.44
CA SER A 64 1.49 -8.38 1.30
C SER A 64 2.77 -8.53 2.11
N LEU A 65 2.80 -9.47 3.06
CA LEU A 65 3.94 -9.69 3.94
C LEU A 65 4.55 -11.08 3.69
N GLU A 66 5.89 -11.16 3.59
CA GLU A 66 6.57 -12.46 3.72
C GLU A 66 6.24 -13.09 5.08
N GLY A 67 5.83 -14.36 5.04
CA GLY A 67 5.40 -15.13 6.20
C GLY A 67 6.53 -15.52 7.16
N ASP A 68 7.77 -15.69 6.71
CA ASP A 68 8.89 -16.11 7.55
C ASP A 68 9.15 -15.15 8.73
N HIS A 69 9.05 -13.85 8.46
CA HIS A 69 9.18 -12.75 9.40
C HIS A 69 7.85 -12.26 9.99
N TRP A 70 6.72 -12.97 9.80
CA TRP A 70 5.43 -12.61 10.43
C TRP A 70 5.50 -12.35 11.96
N PRO A 71 6.32 -13.07 12.77
CA PRO A 71 6.46 -12.74 14.20
C PRO A 71 7.08 -11.36 14.48
N ASP A 72 7.87 -10.81 13.56
CA ASP A 72 8.42 -9.45 13.65
C ASP A 72 7.35 -8.39 13.29
N TRP A 73 6.49 -8.70 12.32
CA TRP A 73 5.32 -7.88 11.97
C TRP A 73 4.27 -7.84 13.08
N ALA A 74 3.84 -8.99 13.59
CA ALA A 74 2.78 -9.09 14.60
C ALA A 74 3.27 -8.84 16.04
N GLY A 75 4.51 -9.20 16.34
CA GLY A 75 5.05 -9.28 17.70
C GLY A 75 4.62 -10.54 18.45
N VAL A 76 5.52 -11.10 19.28
CA VAL A 76 5.35 -12.40 19.96
C VAL A 76 4.68 -12.29 21.33
N ASP A 77 5.34 -11.68 22.32
CA ASP A 77 4.82 -11.55 23.69
C ASP A 77 3.84 -10.36 23.84
N LYS A 78 3.90 -9.43 22.89
CA LYS A 78 3.13 -8.19 22.81
C LYS A 78 3.02 -7.77 21.34
N PRO A 79 1.99 -6.98 20.95
CA PRO A 79 1.89 -6.44 19.60
C PRO A 79 3.08 -5.56 19.20
N ASN A 80 3.45 -5.56 17.92
CA ASN A 80 4.38 -4.58 17.36
C ASN A 80 3.71 -3.20 17.27
N THR A 81 3.89 -2.36 18.30
CA THR A 81 3.31 -1.03 18.39
C THR A 81 3.71 -0.10 17.24
N PHE A 82 4.89 -0.28 16.63
CA PHE A 82 5.31 0.53 15.48
C PHE A 82 4.42 0.22 14.27
N PHE A 83 4.31 -1.06 13.91
CA PHE A 83 3.45 -1.52 12.82
C PHE A 83 1.97 -1.17 13.05
N LEU A 84 1.47 -1.37 14.27
CA LEU A 84 0.08 -1.00 14.61
C LEU A 84 -0.19 0.51 14.48
N ASN A 85 0.79 1.36 14.75
CA ASN A 85 0.64 2.81 14.53
C ASN A 85 0.61 3.16 13.03
N CYS A 86 1.39 2.49 12.18
CA CYS A 86 1.28 2.60 10.72
C CYS A 86 -0.14 2.25 10.24
N LEU A 87 -0.67 1.09 10.64
CA LEU A 87 -2.04 0.69 10.30
C LEU A 87 -3.09 1.68 10.83
N SER A 88 -2.91 2.17 12.05
CA SER A 88 -3.84 3.12 12.70
C SER A 88 -3.87 4.50 12.03
N ASN A 89 -2.75 4.95 11.45
CA ASN A 89 -2.71 6.18 10.65
C ASN A 89 -3.58 6.08 9.40
N LEU A 90 -3.46 4.97 8.67
CA LEU A 90 -4.23 4.70 7.47
C LEU A 90 -5.72 4.52 7.82
N ALA A 91 -6.03 3.73 8.85
CA ALA A 91 -7.40 3.49 9.31
C ALA A 91 -8.15 4.77 9.73
N ARG A 92 -7.44 5.73 10.34
CA ARG A 92 -7.98 7.06 10.70
C ARG A 92 -8.34 7.90 9.47
N LEU A 93 -7.70 7.67 8.33
CA LEU A 93 -7.93 8.39 7.08
C LEU A 93 -8.99 7.72 6.21
N THR A 94 -9.00 6.39 6.10
CA THR A 94 -9.92 5.60 5.25
C THR A 94 -11.22 5.17 5.95
N GLY A 95 -11.23 5.15 7.28
CA GLY A 95 -12.29 4.58 8.11
C GLY A 95 -12.17 3.06 8.33
N SER A 96 -11.13 2.41 7.83
CA SER A 96 -10.93 0.95 7.86
C SER A 96 -9.45 0.58 7.89
N THR A 97 -9.05 -0.41 8.69
CA THR A 97 -7.65 -0.87 8.68
C THR A 97 -7.29 -1.53 7.35
N PRO A 98 -6.06 -1.33 6.83
CA PRO A 98 -5.59 -2.03 5.63
C PRO A 98 -5.74 -3.55 5.74
N ASP A 99 -6.02 -4.19 4.61
CA ASP A 99 -5.99 -5.64 4.50
C ASP A 99 -4.54 -6.15 4.52
N ILE A 100 -4.35 -7.36 5.04
CA ILE A 100 -3.03 -7.98 5.14
C ILE A 100 -3.06 -9.39 4.53
N ARG A 101 -2.35 -9.59 3.42
CA ARG A 101 -1.94 -10.91 2.93
C ARG A 101 -0.67 -11.30 3.68
N VAL A 102 -0.60 -12.52 4.21
CA VAL A 102 0.64 -13.13 4.73
C VAL A 102 0.87 -14.44 3.97
N GLY A 103 1.99 -14.53 3.26
CA GLY A 103 2.25 -15.59 2.28
C GLY A 103 3.58 -15.33 1.59
N ALA A 104 3.54 -15.15 0.26
CA ALA A 104 4.70 -14.89 -0.60
C ALA A 104 5.69 -16.08 -0.63
N ASN A 105 6.98 -15.86 -0.94
CA ASN A 105 7.89 -16.96 -1.26
C ASN A 105 8.17 -17.89 -0.07
N SER A 106 7.96 -17.44 1.17
CA SER A 106 8.03 -18.27 2.39
C SER A 106 6.91 -19.31 2.50
N GLU A 107 5.69 -19.08 1.97
CA GLU A 107 4.58 -20.02 2.18
C GLU A 107 4.87 -21.40 1.57
N ASP A 108 5.50 -21.43 0.39
CA ASP A 108 5.88 -22.66 -0.32
C ASP A 108 7.14 -23.34 0.25
N LYS A 109 7.72 -22.76 1.31
CA LYS A 109 8.82 -23.31 2.12
C LYS A 109 8.37 -23.75 3.51
N MET A 110 7.10 -23.51 3.86
CA MET A 110 6.52 -23.76 5.17
C MET A 110 6.11 -25.21 5.40
N GLN A 111 6.60 -25.84 6.47
CA GLN A 111 6.05 -27.08 7.03
C GLN A 111 5.26 -26.82 8.32
N TYR A 112 4.07 -27.40 8.45
CA TYR A 112 3.35 -27.40 9.72
C TYR A 112 3.96 -28.42 10.70
N ASN A 113 4.36 -27.94 11.88
CA ASN A 113 4.85 -28.74 12.99
C ASN A 113 4.50 -28.07 14.33
N ASP A 114 3.34 -28.40 14.91
CA ASP A 114 2.87 -27.83 16.19
C ASP A 114 3.77 -28.13 17.41
N SER A 115 4.82 -28.93 17.23
CA SER A 115 5.86 -29.15 18.26
C SER A 115 6.87 -28.00 18.37
N VAL A 116 6.96 -27.09 17.38
CA VAL A 116 7.88 -25.94 17.45
C VAL A 116 7.34 -24.82 18.37
N PRO A 117 8.18 -23.89 18.86
CA PRO A 117 7.71 -22.85 19.79
C PRO A 117 6.70 -21.88 19.17
N ILE A 118 7.03 -21.33 17.99
CA ILE A 118 6.18 -20.45 17.17
C ILE A 118 6.49 -20.77 15.70
N ILE A 119 7.70 -20.41 15.28
CA ILE A 119 8.31 -20.72 13.98
C ILE A 119 9.77 -21.16 14.20
N VAL A 120 10.34 -21.89 13.25
CA VAL A 120 11.78 -22.18 13.11
C VAL A 120 12.17 -21.93 11.66
N LEU A 121 13.19 -21.09 11.45
CA LEU A 121 13.67 -20.69 10.13
C LEU A 121 15.03 -21.32 9.81
N THR A 122 15.22 -21.72 8.55
CA THR A 122 16.54 -21.97 7.96
C THR A 122 16.81 -20.85 6.95
N THR A 123 17.62 -19.86 7.30
CA THR A 123 17.94 -18.72 6.42
C THR A 123 19.22 -18.97 5.61
N PRO A 124 19.27 -18.58 4.33
CA PRO A 124 20.52 -18.46 3.57
C PRO A 124 21.52 -17.49 4.23
N ASN A 125 22.76 -17.51 3.74
CA ASN A 125 23.68 -16.40 4.01
C ASN A 125 23.21 -15.14 3.26
N TRP A 126 23.31 -13.98 3.92
CA TRP A 126 23.13 -12.68 3.30
C TRP A 126 24.13 -12.45 2.14
N THR A 127 23.76 -11.58 1.22
CA THR A 127 24.60 -11.11 0.10
C THR A 127 24.44 -9.60 -0.06
N ALA A 128 25.27 -8.95 -0.89
CA ALA A 128 25.15 -7.51 -1.13
C ALA A 128 23.80 -7.13 -1.82
N THR A 129 23.30 -7.95 -2.74
CA THR A 129 22.00 -7.73 -3.40
C THR A 129 20.81 -8.06 -2.50
N THR A 130 21.01 -9.02 -1.59
CA THR A 130 20.00 -9.56 -0.66
C THR A 130 20.57 -9.59 0.76
N PRO A 131 20.62 -8.44 1.47
CA PRO A 131 21.13 -8.35 2.85
C PRO A 131 20.31 -9.12 3.88
N TYR A 132 19.02 -9.30 3.59
CA TYR A 132 18.05 -10.02 4.39
C TYR A 132 17.35 -11.04 3.47
N PRO A 133 17.94 -12.25 3.30
CA PRO A 133 17.32 -13.29 2.51
C PRO A 133 16.13 -13.90 3.26
N GLU A 134 15.06 -14.20 2.54
CA GLU A 134 13.98 -15.03 3.03
C GLU A 134 14.54 -16.39 3.49
N ALA A 135 13.85 -17.03 4.43
CA ALA A 135 14.12 -18.43 4.74
C ALA A 135 14.09 -19.31 3.48
N SER A 136 14.87 -20.40 3.48
CA SER A 136 14.89 -21.44 2.44
C SER A 136 14.12 -22.70 2.86
N TYR A 137 13.82 -22.84 4.16
CA TYR A 137 12.95 -23.88 4.72
C TYR A 137 12.46 -23.44 6.11
N GLU A 138 11.20 -23.73 6.43
CA GLU A 138 10.52 -23.20 7.60
C GLU A 138 9.64 -24.25 8.29
N GLN A 139 9.45 -24.11 9.61
CA GLN A 139 8.46 -24.87 10.37
C GLN A 139 7.61 -23.95 11.24
N SER A 140 6.28 -24.00 11.12
CA SER A 140 5.34 -23.21 11.95
C SER A 140 4.46 -24.09 12.84
N SER A 141 3.96 -23.48 13.92
CA SER A 141 2.98 -24.07 14.85
C SER A 141 1.65 -23.30 14.79
N SER A 142 0.60 -23.83 15.42
CA SER A 142 -0.65 -23.09 15.64
C SER A 142 -0.44 -21.71 16.30
N ARG A 143 0.61 -21.54 17.11
CA ARG A 143 0.93 -20.27 17.79
C ARG A 143 1.37 -19.15 16.84
N TYR A 144 1.94 -19.49 15.68
CA TYR A 144 2.37 -18.54 14.66
C TYR A 144 1.16 -17.82 14.03
N TYR A 145 0.17 -18.58 13.57
CA TYR A 145 -1.08 -18.02 13.05
C TYR A 145 -1.84 -17.23 14.13
N GLN A 146 -1.84 -17.72 15.38
CA GLN A 146 -2.44 -17.03 16.54
C GLN A 146 -1.85 -15.65 16.84
N LEU A 147 -0.67 -15.27 16.32
CA LEU A 147 -0.15 -13.90 16.44
C LEU A 147 -1.06 -12.87 15.74
N SER A 148 -1.92 -13.30 14.81
CA SER A 148 -2.97 -12.45 14.20
C SER A 148 -3.91 -11.79 15.23
N LYS A 149 -4.00 -12.32 16.47
CA LYS A 149 -4.68 -11.68 17.61
C LYS A 149 -4.11 -10.28 17.98
N HIS A 150 -2.92 -9.94 17.50
CA HIS A 150 -2.27 -8.65 17.74
C HIS A 150 -2.63 -7.60 16.69
N MET A 151 -3.26 -7.96 15.57
CA MET A 151 -3.78 -6.99 14.61
C MET A 151 -4.97 -6.22 15.20
N PRO A 152 -5.26 -4.98 14.73
CA PRO A 152 -6.36 -4.21 15.25
C PRO A 152 -7.71 -4.86 14.92
N ALA A 153 -8.69 -4.71 15.82
CA ALA A 153 -10.06 -5.15 15.59
C ALA A 153 -10.62 -4.53 14.30
N GLY A 154 -11.18 -5.37 13.43
CA GLY A 154 -11.66 -4.98 12.11
C GLY A 154 -10.73 -5.33 10.95
N THR A 155 -9.43 -5.57 11.18
CA THR A 155 -8.50 -5.99 10.11
C THR A 155 -8.94 -7.29 9.45
N HIS A 156 -8.93 -7.27 8.12
CA HIS A 156 -9.17 -8.41 7.26
C HIS A 156 -7.82 -9.02 6.82
N MET A 157 -7.74 -10.35 6.79
CA MET A 157 -6.51 -11.07 6.43
C MET A 157 -6.73 -12.15 5.36
N THR A 158 -5.71 -12.35 4.55
CA THR A 158 -5.52 -13.52 3.68
C THR A 158 -4.27 -14.29 4.15
N TRP A 159 -4.32 -15.61 4.13
CA TRP A 159 -3.24 -16.47 4.62
C TRP A 159 -2.85 -17.56 3.61
N GLY A 160 -1.57 -17.60 3.24
CA GLY A 160 -0.96 -18.60 2.37
C GLY A 160 -0.90 -20.01 2.96
N THR A 161 -0.81 -21.01 2.09
CA THR A 161 -0.64 -22.43 2.43
C THR A 161 0.20 -23.16 1.38
N ASN A 162 1.22 -23.88 1.83
CA ASN A 162 2.24 -24.49 0.98
C ASN A 162 1.68 -25.46 -0.09
N LEU A 163 1.83 -25.11 -1.37
CA LEU A 163 1.65 -25.97 -2.53
C LEU A 163 2.99 -26.47 -3.10
N GLY A 164 4.07 -25.71 -2.92
CA GLY A 164 5.42 -25.96 -3.41
C GLY A 164 6.00 -27.31 -3.01
N PHE A 165 5.70 -27.83 -1.82
CA PHE A 165 6.11 -29.16 -1.37
C PHE A 165 5.34 -30.32 -2.03
N ASN A 166 4.21 -30.03 -2.69
CA ASN A 166 3.26 -31.03 -3.20
C ASN A 166 2.73 -31.99 -2.11
N ASP A 167 2.61 -31.51 -0.87
CA ASP A 167 2.03 -32.24 0.27
C ASP A 167 0.70 -31.60 0.71
N SER A 168 -0.40 -32.17 0.23
CA SER A 168 -1.76 -31.77 0.64
C SER A 168 -2.03 -31.94 2.14
N GLY A 169 -1.33 -32.85 2.83
CA GLY A 169 -1.45 -33.03 4.27
C GLY A 169 -0.83 -31.88 5.06
N ASN A 170 0.33 -31.39 4.60
CA ASN A 170 0.95 -30.16 5.09
C ASN A 170 0.04 -28.95 4.88
N ALA A 171 -0.48 -28.76 3.65
CA ALA A 171 -1.38 -27.64 3.33
C ALA A 171 -2.67 -27.67 4.17
N VAL A 172 -3.30 -28.83 4.33
CA VAL A 172 -4.49 -29.01 5.17
C VAL A 172 -4.18 -28.73 6.65
N ALA A 173 -3.02 -29.14 7.16
CA ALA A 173 -2.63 -28.86 8.54
C ALA A 173 -2.43 -27.35 8.81
N GLN A 174 -1.82 -26.63 7.87
CA GLN A 174 -1.72 -25.17 7.91
C GLN A 174 -3.11 -24.52 7.84
N ALA A 175 -3.93 -24.90 6.87
CA ALA A 175 -5.29 -24.38 6.71
C ALA A 175 -6.16 -24.61 7.95
N LEU A 176 -6.05 -25.77 8.62
CA LEU A 176 -6.73 -26.03 9.88
C LEU A 176 -6.24 -25.12 11.01
N ALA A 177 -4.94 -24.87 11.13
CA ALA A 177 -4.39 -23.95 12.15
C ALA A 177 -4.80 -22.49 11.90
N ILE A 178 -4.85 -22.07 10.63
CA ILE A 178 -5.39 -20.79 10.16
C ILE A 178 -6.88 -20.70 10.53
N VAL A 179 -7.73 -21.59 10.01
CA VAL A 179 -9.19 -21.54 10.22
C VAL A 179 -9.55 -21.56 11.71
N ASN A 180 -8.94 -22.44 12.50
CA ASN A 180 -9.18 -22.49 13.95
C ASN A 180 -8.86 -21.14 14.65
N THR A 181 -7.83 -20.42 14.19
CA THR A 181 -7.42 -19.12 14.76
C THR A 181 -8.45 -18.00 14.56
N PHE A 182 -9.20 -18.02 13.44
CA PHE A 182 -10.22 -17.02 13.09
C PHE A 182 -11.68 -17.51 13.27
N SER A 183 -11.87 -18.79 13.57
CA SER A 183 -13.15 -19.40 13.95
C SER A 183 -13.65 -18.92 15.32
N GLN A 184 -14.91 -19.20 15.65
CA GLN A 184 -15.50 -18.83 16.94
C GLN A 184 -14.73 -19.42 18.13
N GLY A 185 -14.14 -18.56 18.95
CA GLY A 185 -13.27 -18.95 20.08
C GLY A 185 -11.77 -18.98 19.76
N GLY A 186 -11.39 -18.79 18.49
CA GLY A 186 -10.02 -18.59 18.06
C GLY A 186 -9.43 -17.26 18.53
N ALA A 187 -8.09 -17.18 18.60
CA ALA A 187 -7.39 -16.03 19.16
C ALA A 187 -7.57 -14.74 18.35
N ALA A 188 -7.58 -14.81 17.02
CA ALA A 188 -7.79 -13.66 16.16
C ALA A 188 -9.27 -13.23 16.12
N HIS A 189 -10.18 -14.20 16.15
CA HIS A 189 -11.62 -13.97 16.30
C HIS A 189 -11.95 -13.18 17.57
N ALA A 190 -11.34 -13.56 18.71
CA ALA A 190 -11.52 -12.87 19.98
C ALA A 190 -10.96 -11.43 19.98
N ALA A 191 -10.01 -11.12 19.10
CA ALA A 191 -9.50 -9.77 18.85
C ALA A 191 -10.34 -8.98 17.82
N GLY A 192 -11.34 -9.60 17.20
CA GLY A 192 -12.16 -8.97 16.15
C GLY A 192 -11.49 -8.90 14.78
N VAL A 193 -10.43 -9.69 14.56
CA VAL A 193 -9.69 -9.79 13.29
C VAL A 193 -10.31 -10.92 12.45
N LYS A 194 -10.39 -10.75 11.13
CA LYS A 194 -11.12 -11.62 10.21
C LYS A 194 -10.18 -12.32 9.24
N LEU A 195 -10.59 -13.50 8.79
CA LEU A 195 -9.98 -14.23 7.67
C LEU A 195 -10.96 -14.20 6.50
N ASP A 196 -10.58 -13.52 5.42
CA ASP A 196 -11.40 -13.42 4.22
C ASP A 196 -11.08 -14.56 3.26
N ALA A 197 -9.78 -14.89 3.08
CA ALA A 197 -9.33 -15.91 2.16
C ALA A 197 -8.14 -16.73 2.68
N ILE A 198 -8.03 -17.95 2.15
CA ILE A 198 -6.84 -18.79 2.15
C ILE A 198 -6.24 -18.72 0.75
N GLU A 199 -4.92 -18.64 0.66
CA GLU A 199 -4.16 -18.76 -0.58
C GLU A 199 -3.47 -20.14 -0.61
N ILE A 200 -3.20 -20.68 -1.80
CA ILE A 200 -2.64 -22.03 -1.97
C ILE A 200 -1.51 -21.95 -3.01
N GLY A 201 -0.33 -21.61 -2.54
CA GLY A 201 0.88 -21.49 -3.35
C GLY A 201 1.09 -20.10 -3.93
N ASN A 202 2.37 -19.73 -4.04
CA ASN A 202 2.84 -18.43 -4.49
C ASN A 202 3.59 -18.55 -5.83
N GLU A 203 3.24 -17.72 -6.81
CA GLU A 203 3.88 -17.66 -8.15
C GLU A 203 4.12 -19.06 -8.76
N PRO A 204 3.08 -19.91 -8.87
CA PRO A 204 3.24 -21.30 -9.27
C PRO A 204 3.80 -21.46 -10.70
N ASP A 205 3.69 -20.43 -11.54
CA ASP A 205 4.34 -20.37 -12.84
C ASP A 205 5.88 -20.39 -12.77
N LEU A 206 6.46 -20.01 -11.64
CA LEU A 206 7.90 -20.06 -11.36
C LEU A 206 8.36 -21.37 -10.72
N TYR A 207 7.46 -22.31 -10.39
CA TYR A 207 7.84 -23.56 -9.70
C TYR A 207 8.86 -24.42 -10.46
N VAL A 208 8.89 -24.33 -11.79
CA VAL A 208 9.88 -25.06 -12.61
C VAL A 208 11.26 -24.40 -12.56
N SER A 209 11.34 -23.06 -12.59
CA SER A 209 12.60 -22.32 -12.42
C SER A 209 13.13 -22.40 -10.98
N ASN A 210 12.22 -22.45 -10.00
CA ASN A 210 12.54 -22.49 -8.58
C ASN A 210 12.74 -23.95 -8.07
N ALA A 211 12.75 -24.93 -8.97
CA ALA A 211 12.94 -26.37 -8.71
C ALA A 211 11.91 -27.03 -7.75
N LEU A 212 10.77 -26.39 -7.50
CA LEU A 212 9.62 -26.93 -6.75
C LEU A 212 8.80 -27.94 -7.59
N ARG A 213 8.96 -27.93 -8.92
CA ARG A 213 8.33 -28.87 -9.86
C ARG A 213 9.29 -29.32 -10.97
N PRO A 214 9.12 -30.53 -11.54
CA PRO A 214 9.95 -31.01 -12.64
C PRO A 214 9.67 -30.24 -13.95
N SER A 215 10.63 -30.24 -14.87
CA SER A 215 10.59 -29.45 -16.11
C SER A 215 9.50 -29.81 -17.13
N ASN A 216 8.70 -30.85 -16.86
CA ASN A 216 7.53 -31.24 -17.64
C ASN A 216 6.19 -30.91 -16.96
N TRP A 217 6.22 -30.20 -15.83
CA TRP A 217 5.02 -29.73 -15.12
C TRP A 217 4.44 -28.48 -15.81
N THR A 218 3.12 -28.36 -15.79
CA THR A 218 2.38 -27.41 -16.62
C THR A 218 1.19 -26.80 -15.87
N PHE A 219 0.59 -25.76 -16.46
CA PHE A 219 -0.68 -25.20 -15.98
C PHE A 219 -1.79 -26.24 -15.79
N ASP A 220 -1.88 -27.24 -16.66
CA ASP A 220 -2.89 -28.30 -16.56
C ASP A 220 -2.62 -29.24 -15.35
N ASN A 221 -1.35 -29.34 -14.91
CA ASN A 221 -0.98 -29.96 -13.63
C ASN A 221 -1.30 -29.06 -12.45
N TRP A 222 -1.03 -27.76 -12.53
CA TRP A 222 -1.41 -26.79 -11.49
C TRP A 222 -2.92 -26.80 -11.23
N VAL A 223 -3.76 -26.73 -12.28
CA VAL A 223 -5.23 -26.82 -12.13
C VAL A 223 -5.63 -28.08 -11.37
N SER A 224 -4.98 -29.21 -11.66
CA SER A 224 -5.24 -30.50 -11.00
C SER A 224 -4.80 -30.52 -9.54
N GLU A 225 -3.58 -30.05 -9.24
CA GLU A 225 -3.00 -30.00 -7.90
C GLU A 225 -3.72 -28.97 -7.01
N TRP A 226 -3.86 -27.72 -7.47
CA TRP A 226 -4.56 -26.65 -6.76
C TRP A 226 -6.01 -27.03 -6.45
N SER A 227 -6.73 -27.63 -7.42
CA SER A 227 -8.09 -28.12 -7.17
C SER A 227 -8.14 -29.25 -6.14
N PHE A 228 -7.16 -30.17 -6.14
CA PHE A 228 -7.10 -31.24 -5.16
C PHE A 228 -6.82 -30.69 -3.74
N PHE A 229 -5.92 -29.72 -3.61
CA PHE A 229 -5.61 -29.04 -2.35
C PHE A 229 -6.82 -28.25 -1.84
N ALA A 230 -7.46 -27.45 -2.70
CA ALA A 230 -8.64 -26.65 -2.35
C ALA A 230 -9.80 -27.52 -1.85
N ASN A 231 -10.13 -28.64 -2.54
CA ASN A 231 -11.16 -29.58 -2.07
C ASN A 231 -10.75 -30.24 -0.75
N SER A 232 -9.48 -30.65 -0.59
CA SER A 232 -8.97 -31.23 0.67
C SER A 232 -9.10 -30.27 1.86
N ILE A 233 -8.86 -28.97 1.63
CA ILE A 233 -9.04 -27.91 2.63
C ILE A 233 -10.53 -27.66 2.91
N ILE A 234 -11.40 -27.64 1.90
CA ILE A 234 -12.86 -27.51 2.06
C ILE A 234 -13.40 -28.62 2.96
N ASP A 235 -13.03 -29.88 2.67
CA ASP A 235 -13.53 -31.05 3.41
C ASP A 235 -12.98 -31.10 4.84
N ALA A 236 -11.68 -30.85 5.03
CA ALA A 236 -11.03 -30.95 6.33
C ALA A 236 -11.41 -29.79 7.28
N ALA A 237 -11.38 -28.54 6.79
CA ALA A 237 -11.78 -27.38 7.59
C ALA A 237 -13.30 -27.15 7.61
N GLY A 238 -14.05 -27.96 6.85
CA GLY A 238 -15.51 -27.87 6.79
C GLY A 238 -16.01 -26.55 6.22
N LEU A 239 -15.33 -25.97 5.23
CA LEU A 239 -15.70 -24.69 4.61
C LEU A 239 -17.10 -24.76 3.97
N LYS A 240 -17.69 -23.60 3.68
CA LYS A 240 -19.05 -23.50 3.13
C LYS A 240 -19.08 -22.60 1.88
N PRO A 241 -19.81 -23.00 0.83
CA PRO A 241 -19.94 -22.18 -0.36
C PRO A 241 -20.62 -20.85 -0.01
N ASN A 242 -20.20 -19.77 -0.67
CA ASN A 242 -20.69 -18.41 -0.43
C ASN A 242 -20.54 -17.93 1.03
N SER A 243 -19.48 -18.37 1.71
CA SER A 243 -19.12 -17.96 3.08
C SER A 243 -17.61 -17.73 3.16
N THR A 244 -17.15 -16.94 4.13
CA THR A 244 -15.73 -16.82 4.48
C THR A 244 -15.31 -17.89 5.51
N PRO A 245 -14.02 -18.31 5.52
CA PRO A 245 -12.98 -17.93 4.57
C PRO A 245 -13.18 -18.59 3.20
N ARG A 246 -12.74 -17.87 2.18
CA ARG A 246 -12.77 -18.23 0.76
C ARG A 246 -11.38 -18.67 0.30
N PHE A 247 -11.20 -18.85 -1.01
CA PHE A 247 -9.87 -18.91 -1.62
C PHE A 247 -9.56 -17.64 -2.41
N LEU A 248 -8.31 -17.18 -2.29
CA LEU A 248 -7.65 -16.33 -3.27
C LEU A 248 -7.05 -17.26 -4.32
N ALA A 249 -7.41 -17.07 -5.59
CA ALA A 249 -7.00 -17.95 -6.69
C ALA A 249 -6.15 -17.19 -7.71
N GLY A 250 -5.18 -17.87 -8.33
CA GLY A 250 -4.22 -17.24 -9.25
C GLY A 250 -2.87 -17.05 -8.56
N SER A 251 -2.52 -15.80 -8.27
CA SER A 251 -1.25 -15.37 -7.68
C SER A 251 -0.05 -15.76 -8.55
N PHE A 252 -0.18 -15.48 -9.85
CA PHE A 252 0.81 -15.76 -10.88
C PHE A 252 1.73 -14.54 -11.13
N ALA A 253 3.02 -14.79 -11.38
CA ALA A 253 3.97 -13.76 -11.82
C ALA A 253 3.87 -13.44 -13.33
N SER A 254 3.22 -14.32 -14.10
CA SER A 254 2.99 -14.21 -15.54
C SER A 254 1.49 -14.23 -15.87
N SER A 255 1.10 -13.53 -16.93
CA SER A 255 -0.31 -13.22 -17.25
C SER A 255 -0.66 -13.49 -18.72
N SER A 256 -1.89 -13.20 -19.15
CA SER A 256 -2.38 -13.55 -20.51
C SER A 256 -1.65 -12.85 -21.66
N HIS A 257 -0.96 -11.73 -21.37
CA HIS A 257 -0.08 -11.06 -22.33
C HIS A 257 1.23 -11.83 -22.60
N SER A 258 1.52 -12.88 -21.82
CA SER A 258 2.61 -13.82 -22.04
C SER A 258 2.27 -14.79 -23.17
N SER A 259 3.04 -14.77 -24.25
CA SER A 259 2.84 -15.69 -25.39
C SER A 259 3.34 -17.12 -25.12
N THR A 260 4.00 -17.35 -23.98
CA THR A 260 4.63 -18.64 -23.62
C THR A 260 4.13 -19.22 -22.30
N SER A 261 3.56 -18.42 -21.39
CA SER A 261 2.88 -18.94 -20.20
C SER A 261 1.41 -19.24 -20.49
N LYS A 262 0.87 -20.24 -19.79
CA LYS A 262 -0.59 -20.44 -19.65
C LYS A 262 -1.11 -19.98 -18.29
N PHE A 263 -0.24 -19.74 -17.31
CA PHE A 263 -0.65 -19.18 -16.03
C PHE A 263 -1.13 -17.76 -16.28
N SER A 264 -2.41 -17.52 -15.99
CA SER A 264 -3.12 -16.26 -16.19
C SER A 264 -4.60 -16.40 -15.73
N PRO A 265 -5.27 -15.31 -15.34
CA PRO A 265 -6.68 -15.32 -14.97
C PRO A 265 -7.61 -15.83 -16.08
N GLN A 266 -7.38 -15.45 -17.34
CA GLN A 266 -8.17 -15.96 -18.47
C GLN A 266 -8.05 -17.48 -18.67
N HIS A 267 -6.87 -18.09 -18.48
CA HIS A 267 -6.72 -19.55 -18.55
C HIS A 267 -7.32 -20.24 -17.31
N LEU A 268 -7.23 -19.64 -16.12
CA LEU A 268 -7.89 -20.10 -14.89
C LEU A 268 -9.42 -20.14 -15.07
N ILE A 269 -10.00 -19.13 -15.72
CA ILE A 269 -11.41 -19.10 -16.13
C ILE A 269 -11.70 -20.21 -17.15
N ALA A 270 -10.89 -20.33 -18.22
CA ALA A 270 -11.09 -21.30 -19.29
C ALA A 270 -10.96 -22.77 -18.84
N ALA A 271 -10.13 -23.05 -17.83
CA ALA A 271 -10.01 -24.35 -17.18
C ALA A 271 -11.19 -24.69 -16.26
N GLY A 272 -12.12 -23.75 -16.04
CA GLY A 272 -13.33 -23.95 -15.26
C GLY A 272 -13.18 -23.78 -13.75
N VAL A 273 -12.07 -23.23 -13.26
CA VAL A 273 -11.82 -23.08 -11.81
C VAL A 273 -12.90 -22.20 -11.14
N LEU A 274 -13.33 -21.13 -11.80
CA LEU A 274 -14.37 -20.21 -11.28
C LEU A 274 -15.82 -20.65 -11.59
N SER A 275 -16.02 -21.60 -12.50
CA SER A 275 -17.35 -22.04 -12.95
C SER A 275 -17.73 -23.47 -12.54
N GLY A 276 -16.75 -24.26 -12.08
CA GLY A 276 -16.93 -25.58 -11.48
C GLY A 276 -17.27 -25.55 -9.99
N SER A 277 -17.04 -26.67 -9.30
CA SER A 277 -17.39 -26.85 -7.87
C SER A 277 -16.67 -25.92 -6.90
N LEU A 278 -15.49 -25.39 -7.29
CA LEU A 278 -14.71 -24.43 -6.51
C LEU A 278 -15.17 -22.97 -6.71
N GLY A 279 -15.94 -22.69 -7.77
CA GLY A 279 -16.45 -21.35 -8.09
C GLY A 279 -17.21 -20.64 -6.95
N PRO A 280 -18.04 -21.32 -6.14
CA PRO A 280 -18.70 -20.73 -4.96
C PRO A 280 -17.78 -20.48 -3.76
N PHE A 281 -16.52 -20.93 -3.80
CA PHE A 281 -15.53 -20.74 -2.73
C PHE A 281 -14.48 -19.66 -3.07
N ILE A 282 -14.43 -19.18 -4.31
CA ILE A 282 -13.49 -18.14 -4.77
C ILE A 282 -14.30 -16.88 -5.07
N ASP A 283 -13.99 -15.73 -4.45
CA ASP A 283 -14.56 -14.42 -4.81
C ASP A 283 -13.55 -13.49 -5.51
N THR A 284 -12.26 -13.76 -5.34
CA THR A 284 -11.16 -12.88 -5.76
C THR A 284 -10.13 -13.67 -6.57
N VAL A 285 -9.71 -13.10 -7.70
CA VAL A 285 -8.55 -13.57 -8.47
C VAL A 285 -7.40 -12.61 -8.25
N SER A 286 -6.26 -13.18 -7.87
CA SER A 286 -4.99 -12.49 -7.64
C SER A 286 -4.09 -12.62 -8.85
N GLU A 287 -3.35 -11.56 -9.13
CA GLU A 287 -2.23 -11.54 -10.06
C GLU A 287 -1.06 -10.80 -9.40
N HIS A 288 0.18 -11.12 -9.76
CA HIS A 288 1.37 -10.41 -9.27
C HIS A 288 1.96 -9.51 -10.35
N HIS A 289 2.53 -8.38 -9.95
CA HIS A 289 3.23 -7.49 -10.89
C HIS A 289 4.31 -6.65 -10.20
N TYR A 290 5.50 -6.59 -10.80
CA TYR A 290 6.55 -5.64 -10.47
C TYR A 290 6.96 -4.88 -11.73
N SER A 291 7.25 -3.58 -11.63
CA SER A 291 7.61 -2.76 -12.80
C SER A 291 8.97 -3.13 -13.44
N GLY A 292 9.69 -4.08 -12.85
CA GLY A 292 10.83 -4.78 -13.42
C GLY A 292 11.47 -5.74 -12.40
N SER A 293 12.64 -6.28 -12.74
CA SER A 293 13.50 -7.08 -11.85
C SER A 293 14.90 -6.48 -11.86
N PHE A 294 15.36 -5.88 -10.76
CA PHE A 294 16.66 -5.19 -10.74
C PHE A 294 17.23 -5.02 -9.33
N CYS A 295 18.48 -5.44 -9.12
CA CYS A 295 19.14 -5.49 -7.80
C CYS A 295 20.24 -4.43 -7.57
N THR A 296 20.46 -3.53 -8.53
CA THR A 296 21.31 -2.32 -8.37
C THR A 296 20.45 -1.09 -8.72
N GLY A 297 21.00 0.08 -9.07
CA GLY A 297 20.15 1.20 -9.48
C GLY A 297 20.88 2.41 -10.03
N SER A 298 20.10 3.39 -10.47
CA SER A 298 20.57 4.71 -10.93
C SER A 298 19.39 5.69 -11.02
N GLY A 299 19.68 7.00 -10.95
CA GLY A 299 18.66 8.04 -11.14
C GLY A 299 17.94 7.98 -12.51
N GLY A 300 18.57 7.39 -13.53
CA GLY A 300 17.92 7.13 -14.82
C GLY A 300 16.86 6.03 -14.75
N LEU A 301 17.10 4.98 -13.93
CA LEU A 301 16.11 3.93 -13.67
C LEU A 301 14.97 4.43 -12.77
N LEU A 302 15.27 5.32 -11.81
CA LEU A 302 14.26 6.01 -11.01
C LEU A 302 13.35 6.89 -11.87
N ALA A 303 13.92 7.67 -12.79
CA ALA A 303 13.13 8.46 -13.74
C ALA A 303 12.26 7.58 -14.66
N ALA A 304 12.76 6.43 -15.11
CA ALA A 304 12.00 5.45 -15.90
C ALA A 304 10.88 4.74 -15.11
N LEU A 305 11.10 4.48 -13.81
CA LEU A 305 10.07 3.97 -12.89
C LEU A 305 8.94 4.98 -12.71
N MET A 306 9.30 6.25 -12.47
CA MET A 306 8.33 7.32 -12.27
C MET A 306 7.51 7.64 -13.53
N ASP A 307 8.05 7.43 -14.74
CA ASP A 307 7.41 7.89 -15.98
C ASP A 307 5.94 7.46 -16.11
N LYS A 308 5.07 8.45 -16.30
CA LYS A 308 3.61 8.27 -16.42
C LYS A 308 3.24 7.28 -17.52
N THR A 309 3.96 7.25 -18.63
CA THR A 309 3.71 6.32 -19.75
C THR A 309 4.09 4.90 -19.37
N SER A 310 5.22 4.69 -18.69
CA SER A 310 5.61 3.39 -18.11
C SER A 310 4.53 2.86 -17.16
N ILE A 311 4.07 3.71 -16.21
CA ILE A 311 3.02 3.35 -15.24
C ILE A 311 1.72 2.96 -15.95
N ARG A 312 1.28 3.71 -16.97
CA ARG A 312 0.10 3.36 -17.77
C ARG A 312 0.29 2.07 -18.56
N GLY A 313 1.47 1.86 -19.14
CA GLY A 313 1.82 0.63 -19.84
C GLY A 313 1.65 -0.59 -18.94
N ASN A 314 2.30 -0.57 -17.78
CA ASN A 314 2.33 -1.65 -16.79
C ASN A 314 0.95 -2.04 -16.24
N ILE A 315 0.02 -1.08 -16.08
CA ILE A 315 -1.36 -1.41 -15.70
C ILE A 315 -2.18 -1.91 -16.91
N SER A 316 -1.98 -1.33 -18.09
CA SER A 316 -2.82 -1.60 -19.26
C SER A 316 -2.71 -3.05 -19.81
N THR A 317 -1.59 -3.73 -19.57
CA THR A 317 -1.34 -5.12 -19.97
C THR A 317 -2.27 -6.15 -19.30
N TYR A 318 -2.94 -5.77 -18.21
CA TYR A 318 -3.89 -6.62 -17.48
C TYR A 318 -5.36 -6.36 -17.84
N SER A 319 -5.65 -5.40 -18.73
CA SER A 319 -7.02 -4.96 -19.05
C SER A 319 -7.96 -6.11 -19.49
N SER A 320 -7.43 -7.10 -20.21
CA SER A 320 -8.17 -8.30 -20.64
C SER A 320 -8.50 -9.26 -19.50
N ASP A 321 -7.57 -9.44 -18.56
CA ASP A 321 -7.77 -10.32 -17.40
C ASP A 321 -8.69 -9.70 -16.36
N ILE A 322 -8.54 -8.39 -16.09
CA ILE A 322 -9.48 -7.61 -15.27
C ILE A 322 -10.90 -7.74 -15.84
N ALA A 323 -11.08 -7.50 -17.14
CA ALA A 323 -12.38 -7.61 -17.80
C ALA A 323 -12.95 -9.05 -17.76
N ALA A 324 -12.11 -10.08 -17.92
CA ALA A 324 -12.54 -11.47 -17.85
C ALA A 324 -12.96 -11.90 -16.43
N VAL A 325 -12.20 -11.50 -15.40
CA VAL A 325 -12.49 -11.77 -13.99
C VAL A 325 -13.77 -11.04 -13.54
N GLN A 326 -13.91 -9.76 -13.91
CA GLN A 326 -15.14 -9.00 -13.66
C GLN A 326 -16.35 -9.60 -14.40
N ALA A 327 -16.19 -10.06 -15.64
CA ALA A 327 -17.25 -10.72 -16.40
C ALA A 327 -17.65 -12.10 -15.82
N ALA A 328 -16.74 -12.79 -15.13
CA ALA A 328 -17.03 -13.97 -14.32
C ALA A 328 -17.75 -13.64 -12.99
N GLY A 329 -17.93 -12.35 -12.67
CA GLY A 329 -18.53 -11.88 -11.43
C GLY A 329 -17.59 -12.06 -10.23
N ARG A 330 -16.32 -11.69 -10.38
CA ARG A 330 -15.27 -11.79 -9.34
C ARG A 330 -14.45 -10.50 -9.26
N GLU A 331 -13.80 -10.29 -8.13
CA GLU A 331 -12.87 -9.17 -7.94
C GLU A 331 -11.47 -9.52 -8.48
N PHE A 332 -10.82 -8.58 -9.16
CA PHE A 332 -9.41 -8.68 -9.55
C PHE A 332 -8.57 -7.85 -8.57
N VAL A 333 -7.47 -8.41 -8.05
CA VAL A 333 -6.50 -7.70 -7.19
C VAL A 333 -5.07 -7.92 -7.69
N PHE A 334 -4.18 -6.97 -7.42
CA PHE A 334 -2.77 -7.30 -7.34
C PHE A 334 -2.48 -7.83 -5.93
N GLY A 335 -2.36 -9.15 -5.77
CA GLY A 335 -2.10 -9.82 -4.49
C GLY A 335 -0.66 -9.66 -4.00
N GLU A 336 0.24 -9.32 -4.91
CA GLU A 336 1.61 -8.91 -4.60
C GLU A 336 2.10 -7.91 -5.65
N THR A 337 2.69 -6.80 -5.22
CA THR A 337 3.31 -5.86 -6.13
C THR A 337 4.30 -4.93 -5.43
N ASN A 338 5.36 -4.53 -6.12
CA ASN A 338 6.15 -3.35 -5.75
C ASN A 338 6.94 -2.81 -6.96
N SER A 339 7.84 -1.85 -6.74
CA SER A 339 8.62 -1.17 -7.78
C SER A 339 9.43 -2.11 -8.67
N TYR A 340 10.29 -2.93 -8.07
CA TYR A 340 11.13 -3.94 -8.74
C TYR A 340 11.18 -5.19 -7.87
N SER A 341 11.11 -6.39 -8.46
CA SER A 341 11.28 -7.65 -7.71
C SER A 341 12.71 -7.84 -7.20
N CYS A 342 12.99 -8.95 -6.49
CA CYS A 342 14.26 -9.21 -5.81
C CYS A 342 14.59 -8.17 -4.72
N HIS A 343 13.60 -7.90 -3.85
CA HIS A 343 13.70 -6.96 -2.71
C HIS A 343 14.06 -5.51 -3.12
N GLY A 344 13.75 -5.13 -4.35
CA GLY A 344 13.89 -3.77 -4.86
C GLY A 344 15.29 -3.38 -5.32
N ALA A 345 15.32 -2.37 -6.17
CA ALA A 345 16.50 -1.71 -6.70
C ALA A 345 17.04 -0.64 -5.71
N PRO A 346 18.31 -0.73 -5.24
CA PRO A 346 19.03 0.33 -4.52
C PRO A 346 18.97 1.70 -5.21
N GLY A 347 18.89 2.79 -4.46
CA GLY A 347 18.85 4.17 -4.98
C GLY A 347 17.69 4.42 -5.95
N VAL A 348 16.62 3.62 -5.85
CA VAL A 348 15.43 3.67 -6.71
C VAL A 348 14.19 3.36 -5.88
N SER A 349 14.13 2.19 -5.26
CA SER A 349 12.90 1.67 -4.61
C SER A 349 12.70 2.20 -3.19
N ASP A 350 13.81 2.56 -2.56
CA ASP A 350 13.98 3.13 -1.22
C ASP A 350 13.97 4.67 -1.22
N THR A 351 13.51 5.29 -2.31
CA THR A 351 13.61 6.73 -2.56
C THR A 351 12.27 7.43 -2.70
N ALA A 352 12.25 8.75 -2.54
CA ALA A 352 11.06 9.58 -2.64
C ALA A 352 10.39 9.53 -4.02
N GLY A 353 11.14 9.26 -5.09
CA GLY A 353 10.59 9.03 -6.43
C GLY A 353 9.77 7.74 -6.50
N ALA A 354 10.11 6.70 -5.72
CA ALA A 354 9.24 5.54 -5.59
C ALA A 354 7.91 5.89 -4.92
N ALA A 355 7.85 6.86 -4.00
CA ALA A 355 6.59 7.33 -3.43
C ALA A 355 5.68 8.01 -4.46
N ILE A 356 6.26 8.73 -5.42
CA ILE A 356 5.52 9.29 -6.58
C ILE A 356 4.99 8.16 -7.48
N TRP A 357 5.85 7.19 -7.83
CA TRP A 357 5.44 5.99 -8.58
C TRP A 357 4.30 5.24 -7.90
N THR A 358 4.46 4.91 -6.60
CA THR A 358 3.49 4.15 -5.78
C THR A 358 2.11 4.79 -5.82
N LEU A 359 2.06 6.13 -5.74
CA LEU A 359 0.82 6.90 -5.72
C LEU A 359 0.13 6.95 -7.08
N ASP A 360 0.85 7.15 -8.19
CA ASP A 360 0.24 7.15 -9.53
C ASP A 360 -0.18 5.72 -9.92
N TYR A 361 0.68 4.73 -9.64
CA TYR A 361 0.45 3.31 -9.89
C TYR A 361 -0.79 2.77 -9.15
N VAL A 362 -0.96 3.02 -7.84
CA VAL A 362 -2.12 2.50 -7.10
C VAL A 362 -3.43 3.17 -7.53
N LEU A 363 -3.41 4.47 -7.83
CA LEU A 363 -4.60 5.18 -8.28
C LEU A 363 -4.96 4.81 -9.72
N GLN A 364 -3.98 4.54 -10.57
CA GLN A 364 -4.21 4.00 -11.91
C GLN A 364 -4.73 2.56 -11.89
N ALA A 365 -4.22 1.70 -11.00
CA ALA A 365 -4.75 0.35 -10.79
C ALA A 365 -6.26 0.41 -10.45
N ALA A 366 -6.63 1.31 -9.53
CA ALA A 366 -8.02 1.52 -9.15
C ALA A 366 -8.89 2.04 -10.32
N THR A 367 -8.42 2.98 -11.14
CA THR A 367 -9.17 3.44 -12.33
C THR A 367 -9.25 2.40 -13.45
N ALA A 368 -8.34 1.41 -13.49
CA ALA A 368 -8.42 0.25 -14.37
C ALA A 368 -9.40 -0.82 -13.88
N GLY A 369 -9.93 -0.71 -12.65
CA GLY A 369 -10.86 -1.68 -12.05
C GLY A 369 -10.19 -2.77 -11.20
N ILE A 370 -8.92 -2.61 -10.84
CA ILE A 370 -8.24 -3.43 -9.83
C ILE A 370 -8.75 -2.99 -8.45
N ARG A 371 -9.28 -3.95 -7.68
CA ARG A 371 -10.06 -3.67 -6.47
C ARG A 371 -9.21 -3.23 -5.28
N LYS A 372 -8.08 -3.91 -5.09
CA LYS A 372 -7.09 -3.71 -4.02
C LYS A 372 -5.70 -4.02 -4.57
N VAL A 373 -4.70 -3.37 -4.00
CA VAL A 373 -3.29 -3.46 -4.39
C VAL A 373 -2.48 -3.74 -3.13
N PHE A 374 -2.02 -4.98 -3.00
CA PHE A 374 -1.26 -5.47 -1.86
C PHE A 374 0.22 -5.20 -2.11
N PHE A 375 0.72 -4.08 -1.60
CA PHE A 375 2.14 -3.74 -1.72
C PHE A 375 2.97 -4.71 -0.89
N HIS A 376 4.03 -5.25 -1.48
CA HIS A 376 4.84 -6.27 -0.83
C HIS A 376 5.91 -5.66 0.06
N ASP A 377 6.00 -6.18 1.29
CA ASP A 377 6.95 -5.81 2.32
C ASP A 377 7.57 -7.09 2.96
N GLY A 378 8.83 -7.00 3.36
CA GLY A 378 9.55 -8.01 4.15
C GLY A 378 10.40 -7.36 5.25
N VAL A 379 11.45 -8.04 5.73
CA VAL A 379 12.44 -7.41 6.63
C VAL A 379 13.63 -6.93 5.81
N GLY A 380 13.88 -5.62 5.80
CA GLY A 380 15.02 -5.01 5.13
C GLY A 380 14.95 -5.02 3.60
N PHE A 381 13.77 -5.19 3.01
CA PHE A 381 13.59 -5.06 1.57
C PHE A 381 13.54 -3.58 1.18
N LYS A 382 14.21 -3.23 0.09
CA LYS A 382 14.46 -1.83 -0.32
C LYS A 382 13.18 -1.12 -0.77
N TYR A 383 12.15 -1.88 -1.15
CA TYR A 383 10.86 -1.36 -1.58
C TYR A 383 9.78 -1.30 -0.48
N ASN A 384 10.10 -1.71 0.75
CA ASN A 384 9.14 -1.70 1.87
C ASN A 384 8.41 -0.35 1.95
N LEU A 385 7.14 -0.36 2.34
CA LEU A 385 6.49 0.82 2.90
C LEU A 385 6.90 0.96 4.37
N ILE A 386 6.97 -0.15 5.11
CA ILE A 386 7.18 -0.19 6.56
C ILE A 386 8.34 -1.13 6.88
N GLN A 387 9.32 -0.68 7.67
CA GLN A 387 10.32 -1.55 8.27
C GLN A 387 9.90 -1.87 9.72
N PRO A 388 9.39 -3.08 10.02
CA PRO A 388 8.71 -3.36 11.30
C PRO A 388 9.66 -3.50 12.50
N VAL A 389 10.94 -3.82 12.26
CA VAL A 389 11.94 -4.12 13.30
C VAL A 389 13.29 -3.45 13.03
N THR A 390 14.14 -3.39 14.05
CA THR A 390 15.48 -2.82 13.96
C THR A 390 16.38 -3.63 13.00
N LEU A 391 17.00 -2.95 12.05
CA LEU A 391 17.99 -3.49 11.13
C LEU A 391 19.42 -3.31 11.66
N TYR A 392 20.30 -4.26 11.32
CA TYR A 392 21.70 -4.33 11.77
C TYR A 392 22.71 -4.36 10.61
N ARG A 393 22.22 -4.50 9.39
CA ARG A 393 22.92 -4.39 8.11
C ARG A 393 22.26 -3.34 7.25
N ASP A 394 23.07 -2.67 6.44
CA ASP A 394 22.62 -1.78 5.38
C ASP A 394 21.86 -2.55 4.28
N ILE A 395 20.79 -1.95 3.75
CA ILE A 395 19.86 -2.60 2.82
C ILE A 395 20.33 -2.58 1.35
N GLU A 396 21.40 -1.85 1.02
CA GLU A 396 21.95 -1.76 -0.35
C GLU A 396 23.27 -2.52 -0.52
N THR A 397 24.07 -2.62 0.54
CA THR A 397 25.42 -3.19 0.54
C THR A 397 25.52 -4.47 1.36
N GLY A 398 24.63 -4.68 2.32
CA GLY A 398 24.67 -5.78 3.28
C GLY A 398 25.72 -5.66 4.38
N GLU A 399 26.55 -4.61 4.38
CA GLU A 399 27.56 -4.41 5.42
C GLU A 399 26.93 -4.09 6.79
N PRO A 400 27.57 -4.44 7.91
CA PRO A 400 27.08 -4.11 9.25
C PRO A 400 26.95 -2.59 9.46
N LEU A 401 25.86 -2.16 10.10
CA LEU A 401 25.66 -0.74 10.43
C LEU A 401 26.47 -0.35 11.68
N ASP A 402 27.16 0.80 11.63
CA ASP A 402 27.81 1.43 12.78
C ASP A 402 26.85 1.73 13.95
N SER A 403 25.54 1.80 13.67
CA SER A 403 24.47 1.89 14.67
C SER A 403 23.20 1.24 14.11
N PRO A 404 22.50 0.39 14.88
CA PRO A 404 21.29 -0.29 14.39
C PRO A 404 20.21 0.72 13.98
N LEU A 405 19.66 0.56 12.78
CA LEU A 405 18.61 1.40 12.22
C LEU A 405 17.25 0.93 12.78
N PRO A 406 16.55 1.70 13.62
CA PRO A 406 15.30 1.24 14.25
C PRO A 406 14.18 0.95 13.24
N ALA A 407 13.07 0.37 13.71
CA ALA A 407 11.83 0.33 12.96
C ALA A 407 11.44 1.74 12.46
N HIS A 408 11.10 1.86 11.18
CA HIS A 408 10.87 3.13 10.49
C HIS A 408 9.88 2.94 9.32
N VAL A 409 9.39 4.05 8.78
CA VAL A 409 8.67 4.06 7.49
C VAL A 409 9.64 4.46 6.38
N GLN A 410 9.54 3.84 5.21
CA GLN A 410 10.29 4.27 4.03
C GLN A 410 9.47 5.27 3.18
N PRO A 411 10.04 5.93 2.17
CA PRO A 411 9.32 6.94 1.39
C PRO A 411 8.00 6.49 0.78
N GLN A 412 7.87 5.23 0.32
CA GLN A 412 6.61 4.72 -0.27
C GLN A 412 5.41 4.81 0.67
N TYR A 413 5.59 4.76 1.99
CA TYR A 413 4.50 4.89 2.96
C TYR A 413 3.78 6.25 2.87
N TYR A 414 4.45 7.31 2.39
CA TYR A 414 3.79 8.60 2.15
C TYR A 414 2.77 8.52 1.00
N ALA A 415 2.97 7.64 0.02
CA ALA A 415 1.95 7.36 -1.01
C ALA A 415 0.69 6.76 -0.40
N ALA A 416 0.85 5.80 0.52
CA ALA A 416 -0.27 5.22 1.28
C ALA A 416 -1.04 6.29 2.06
N ILE A 417 -0.35 7.23 2.71
CA ILE A 417 -0.97 8.38 3.41
C ILE A 417 -1.75 9.29 2.45
N VAL A 418 -1.22 9.61 1.26
CA VAL A 418 -1.94 10.44 0.28
C VAL A 418 -3.14 9.71 -0.32
N ALA A 419 -2.99 8.44 -0.69
CA ALA A 419 -4.08 7.61 -1.20
C ALA A 419 -5.20 7.44 -0.16
N ALA A 420 -4.85 7.15 1.10
CA ALA A 420 -5.79 7.09 2.21
C ALA A 420 -6.53 8.42 2.44
N SER A 421 -5.84 9.55 2.24
CA SER A 421 -6.44 10.90 2.33
C SER A 421 -7.35 11.24 1.13
N LEU A 422 -7.09 10.67 -0.06
CA LEU A 422 -7.97 10.77 -1.23
C LEU A 422 -9.24 9.91 -1.06
N ILE A 423 -9.09 8.70 -0.51
CA ILE A 423 -10.18 7.77 -0.16
C ILE A 423 -11.12 8.42 0.87
N GLY A 424 -10.58 8.80 2.02
CA GLY A 424 -11.34 9.41 3.10
C GLY A 424 -12.26 8.45 3.87
N SER A 425 -12.62 8.85 5.10
CA SER A 425 -13.34 8.04 6.09
C SER A 425 -14.86 7.96 5.89
N SER A 426 -15.35 8.51 4.78
CA SER A 426 -16.76 8.44 4.40
C SER A 426 -17.21 6.99 4.23
N GLN A 427 -18.41 6.71 4.76
CA GLN A 427 -19.08 5.41 4.71
C GLN A 427 -20.09 5.31 3.56
N CYS A 428 -20.13 6.33 2.69
CA CYS A 428 -20.91 6.31 1.45
C CYS A 428 -20.21 5.45 0.39
N ASP A 429 -20.92 5.13 -0.70
CA ASP A 429 -20.29 4.59 -1.90
C ASP A 429 -19.20 5.55 -2.39
N LYS A 430 -17.97 5.05 -2.46
CA LYS A 430 -16.76 5.76 -2.92
C LYS A 430 -16.39 5.29 -4.32
N GLU A 431 -16.11 6.23 -5.20
CA GLU A 431 -15.86 5.97 -6.62
C GLU A 431 -14.60 6.75 -7.06
N ILE A 432 -13.82 6.20 -7.98
CA ILE A 432 -12.63 6.85 -8.56
C ILE A 432 -12.74 6.92 -10.08
N ALA A 433 -12.26 8.02 -10.67
CA ALA A 433 -12.06 8.13 -12.12
C ALA A 433 -10.78 8.92 -12.43
N GLU A 434 -10.15 8.62 -13.56
CA GLU A 434 -9.03 9.42 -14.05
C GLU A 434 -9.52 10.82 -14.46
N ILE A 435 -8.74 11.85 -14.11
CA ILE A 435 -8.90 13.22 -14.61
C ILE A 435 -7.90 13.42 -15.75
N THR A 436 -8.39 13.67 -16.97
CA THR A 436 -7.52 13.95 -18.12
C THR A 436 -6.78 15.28 -17.95
N VAL A 437 -5.53 15.23 -17.54
CA VAL A 437 -4.60 16.37 -17.53
C VAL A 437 -3.86 16.43 -18.87
N PRO A 438 -3.92 17.55 -19.64
CA PRO A 438 -3.24 17.68 -20.93
C PRO A 438 -1.75 17.99 -20.75
N ASN A 439 -1.03 17.08 -20.10
CA ASN A 439 0.41 17.11 -19.85
C ASN A 439 0.93 15.66 -19.75
N SER A 440 2.13 15.40 -20.30
CA SER A 440 2.74 14.05 -20.35
C SER A 440 3.35 13.60 -19.03
N GLU A 441 3.63 14.53 -18.12
CA GLU A 441 4.33 14.30 -16.85
C GLU A 441 3.34 14.26 -15.68
N VAL A 442 2.23 15.02 -15.77
CA VAL A 442 1.26 15.15 -14.67
C VAL A 442 0.09 14.17 -14.78
N GLY A 443 -0.04 13.26 -13.81
CA GLY A 443 -1.22 12.41 -13.56
C GLY A 443 -2.33 13.13 -12.79
N GLY A 444 -3.56 12.60 -12.84
CA GLY A 444 -4.73 13.20 -12.20
C GLY A 444 -5.83 12.18 -11.91
N TYR A 445 -6.34 12.16 -10.67
CA TYR A 445 -7.30 11.16 -10.19
C TYR A 445 -8.35 11.82 -9.30
N GLY A 446 -9.64 11.66 -9.61
CA GLY A 446 -10.76 12.22 -8.87
C GLY A 446 -11.48 11.18 -8.04
N ALA A 447 -11.74 11.48 -6.76
CA ALA A 447 -12.53 10.65 -5.86
C ALA A 447 -13.90 11.31 -5.59
N TYR A 448 -14.94 10.51 -5.77
CA TYR A 448 -16.34 10.89 -5.68
C TYR A 448 -17.00 10.12 -4.53
N GLU A 449 -17.97 10.75 -3.88
CA GLU A 449 -18.81 10.11 -2.87
C GLU A 449 -20.28 10.26 -3.28
N SER A 450 -21.00 9.15 -3.37
CA SER A 450 -22.39 9.12 -3.87
C SER A 450 -22.58 9.84 -5.21
N GLY A 451 -21.64 9.66 -6.15
CA GLY A 451 -21.70 10.30 -7.46
C GLY A 451 -21.21 11.75 -7.53
N VAL A 452 -20.70 12.36 -6.44
CA VAL A 452 -20.27 13.78 -6.40
C VAL A 452 -18.78 13.91 -6.07
N LEU A 453 -18.03 14.67 -6.87
CA LEU A 453 -16.59 14.89 -6.68
C LEU A 453 -16.32 15.54 -5.33
N LYS A 454 -15.47 14.91 -4.50
CA LYS A 454 -15.06 15.44 -3.18
C LYS A 454 -13.60 15.84 -3.13
N ARG A 455 -12.74 15.04 -3.78
CA ARG A 455 -11.29 15.19 -3.73
C ARG A 455 -10.66 14.88 -5.08
N ALA A 456 -9.47 15.39 -5.33
CA ALA A 456 -8.63 14.98 -6.45
C ALA A 456 -7.16 14.94 -6.03
N VAL A 457 -6.38 14.00 -6.57
CA VAL A 457 -4.92 13.99 -6.49
C VAL A 457 -4.35 14.32 -7.87
N PHE A 458 -3.37 15.22 -7.90
CA PHE A 458 -2.52 15.51 -9.05
C PHE A 458 -1.08 15.15 -8.71
N ILE A 459 -0.35 14.55 -9.65
CA ILE A 459 0.98 13.97 -9.42
C ILE A 459 1.89 14.40 -10.55
N ASN A 460 3.01 15.05 -10.29
CA ASN A 460 4.02 15.34 -11.32
C ASN A 460 5.12 14.29 -11.28
N ASN A 461 5.09 13.39 -12.25
CA ASN A 461 5.98 12.24 -12.37
C ASN A 461 7.38 12.59 -12.92
N LYS A 462 7.65 13.86 -13.26
CA LYS A 462 8.98 14.27 -13.70
C LYS A 462 9.97 14.19 -12.54
N ALA A 463 11.00 13.36 -12.68
CA ALA A 463 12.04 13.21 -11.67
C ALA A 463 12.97 14.44 -11.60
N TYR A 464 13.01 15.08 -10.43
CA TYR A 464 14.02 16.07 -10.07
C TYR A 464 15.02 15.48 -9.07
N LEU A 465 16.28 15.32 -9.46
CA LEU A 465 17.32 14.60 -8.70
C LEU A 465 18.34 15.54 -8.02
N GLN A 466 19.03 15.11 -6.97
CA GLN A 466 20.08 15.88 -6.28
C GLN A 466 21.17 16.38 -7.24
N GLY A 467 21.51 15.58 -8.25
CA GLY A 467 22.48 15.94 -9.31
C GLY A 467 21.97 16.90 -10.39
N SER A 468 20.76 17.46 -10.26
CA SER A 468 20.12 18.27 -11.30
C SER A 468 20.75 19.66 -11.44
N THR A 469 21.34 19.92 -12.61
CA THR A 469 22.04 21.18 -12.93
C THR A 469 21.12 22.33 -13.35
N THR A 470 19.80 22.10 -13.35
CA THR A 470 18.78 23.09 -13.72
C THR A 470 17.83 23.37 -12.53
N PRO A 471 17.18 24.55 -12.48
CA PRO A 471 16.13 24.79 -11.50
C PRO A 471 14.97 23.81 -11.70
N ARG A 472 14.38 23.34 -10.59
CA ARG A 472 13.18 22.49 -10.60
C ARG A 472 12.07 23.16 -11.43
N GLY A 473 11.44 22.40 -12.32
CA GLY A 473 10.28 22.82 -13.11
C GLY A 473 8.97 22.79 -12.33
N SER A 474 7.92 23.26 -12.99
CA SER A 474 6.55 23.23 -12.49
C SER A 474 5.53 23.25 -13.62
N VAL A 475 4.31 22.81 -13.30
CA VAL A 475 3.14 22.88 -14.18
C VAL A 475 2.04 23.66 -13.44
N ALA A 476 1.43 24.62 -14.11
CA ALA A 476 0.29 25.39 -13.63
C ALA A 476 -1.01 24.74 -14.12
N LEU A 477 -1.71 24.05 -13.23
CA LEU A 477 -3.00 23.39 -13.51
C LEU A 477 -4.14 24.41 -13.35
N GLN A 478 -4.69 24.90 -14.44
CA GLN A 478 -5.91 25.71 -14.41
C GLN A 478 -7.12 24.78 -14.35
N LEU A 479 -7.68 24.61 -13.15
CA LEU A 479 -8.86 23.78 -12.92
C LEU A 479 -10.14 24.50 -13.38
N GLY A 480 -11.12 23.74 -13.88
CA GLY A 480 -12.46 24.21 -14.20
C GLY A 480 -13.42 23.04 -14.38
N PHE A 481 -14.73 23.27 -14.23
CA PHE A 481 -15.74 22.23 -14.39
C PHE A 481 -16.31 22.18 -15.82
N ASP A 482 -16.65 20.99 -16.30
CA ASP A 482 -17.28 20.73 -17.60
C ASP A 482 -18.60 21.48 -17.82
N THR A 483 -19.33 21.67 -16.73
CA THR A 483 -20.66 22.27 -16.66
C THR A 483 -20.66 23.32 -15.56
N VAL A 484 -21.15 24.53 -15.84
CA VAL A 484 -21.17 25.63 -14.86
C VAL A 484 -22.48 25.61 -14.07
N SER A 485 -22.41 25.28 -12.79
CA SER A 485 -23.54 25.27 -11.86
C SER A 485 -23.23 26.08 -10.60
N PHE A 486 -24.27 26.62 -9.94
CA PHE A 486 -24.14 27.20 -8.59
C PHE A 486 -23.82 26.16 -7.51
N ALA A 487 -23.96 24.86 -7.82
CA ALA A 487 -23.52 23.76 -6.96
C ALA A 487 -22.01 23.44 -7.10
N ASN A 488 -21.31 24.07 -8.05
CA ASN A 488 -19.89 23.80 -8.26
C ASN A 488 -19.05 24.41 -7.14
N PRO A 489 -18.07 23.67 -6.60
CA PRO A 489 -17.04 24.19 -5.71
C PRO A 489 -16.37 25.44 -6.26
N SER A 490 -16.15 26.42 -5.38
CA SER A 490 -15.54 27.71 -5.76
C SER A 490 -14.19 27.94 -5.08
N GLU A 491 -13.94 27.24 -3.98
CA GLU A 491 -12.67 27.20 -3.27
C GLU A 491 -12.21 25.75 -3.08
N ILE A 492 -10.93 25.58 -2.79
CA ILE A 492 -10.27 24.29 -2.61
C ILE A 492 -9.30 24.35 -1.43
N GLU A 493 -9.25 23.28 -0.64
CA GLU A 493 -8.13 23.03 0.27
C GLU A 493 -7.02 22.30 -0.47
N VAL A 494 -5.80 22.83 -0.40
CA VAL A 494 -4.61 22.30 -1.08
C VAL A 494 -3.65 21.71 -0.04
N ARG A 495 -3.32 20.43 -0.18
CA ARG A 495 -2.42 19.65 0.68
C ARG A 495 -1.33 19.02 -0.19
N LYS A 496 -0.06 19.23 0.13
CA LYS A 496 1.09 18.80 -0.69
C LYS A 496 1.83 17.63 -0.02
N LEU A 497 2.26 16.66 -0.83
CA LEU A 497 3.37 15.76 -0.53
C LEU A 497 4.64 16.46 -1.01
N VAL A 498 5.43 16.96 -0.06
CA VAL A 498 6.65 17.72 -0.34
C VAL A 498 7.84 16.77 -0.32
N ILE A 499 8.56 16.75 -1.45
CA ILE A 499 9.79 16.00 -1.68
C ILE A 499 10.85 16.99 -2.16
N GLN A 500 12.09 16.88 -1.68
CA GLN A 500 13.17 17.80 -2.02
C GLN A 500 13.94 17.34 -3.28
N TYR A 501 14.17 16.05 -3.44
CA TYR A 501 14.61 15.38 -4.68
C TYR A 501 14.04 13.95 -4.73
N ALA A 502 13.88 13.39 -5.94
CA ALA A 502 13.38 12.03 -6.12
C ALA A 502 14.31 10.96 -5.53
N ASP A 503 15.63 11.20 -5.53
CA ASP A 503 16.67 10.35 -4.97
C ASP A 503 16.90 10.56 -3.45
N ASP A 504 16.06 11.36 -2.77
CA ASP A 504 16.06 11.42 -1.30
C ASP A 504 15.49 10.13 -0.68
N LYS A 505 16.09 9.66 0.42
CA LYS A 505 15.62 8.47 1.17
C LYS A 505 14.78 8.78 2.41
N SER A 506 14.66 10.06 2.76
CA SER A 506 14.04 10.57 3.99
C SER A 506 13.76 12.07 3.88
N GLY A 507 13.11 12.67 4.89
CA GLY A 507 12.75 14.08 4.91
C GLY A 507 11.45 14.41 4.17
N LEU A 508 10.61 13.41 3.89
CA LEU A 508 9.33 13.62 3.23
C LEU A 508 8.32 14.24 4.22
N SER A 509 7.35 14.98 3.70
CA SER A 509 6.20 15.41 4.50
C SER A 509 4.93 15.51 3.66
N PHE A 510 3.80 15.09 4.23
CA PHE A 510 2.48 15.34 3.67
C PHE A 510 1.71 16.30 4.56
N ALA A 511 1.15 17.36 3.96
CA ALA A 511 0.36 18.37 4.67
C ALA A 511 1.08 19.00 5.89
N GLY A 512 2.42 19.08 5.87
CA GLY A 512 3.22 19.58 7.00
C GLY A 512 3.45 18.56 8.13
N GLN A 513 3.05 17.30 7.93
CA GLN A 513 3.35 16.20 8.84
C GLN A 513 4.39 15.23 8.26
N SER A 514 5.27 14.71 9.12
CA SER A 514 6.25 13.65 8.79
C SER A 514 6.04 12.43 9.68
N TYR A 515 6.09 11.25 9.08
CA TYR A 515 5.85 9.96 9.73
C TYR A 515 7.16 9.24 10.11
N GLU A 516 8.31 9.84 9.80
CA GLU A 516 9.66 9.40 10.16
C GLU A 516 9.95 9.64 11.65
N THR A 517 9.13 9.04 12.51
CA THR A 517 9.27 9.07 13.97
C THR A 517 9.49 7.67 14.50
N SER A 518 10.13 7.53 15.66
CA SER A 518 10.34 6.23 16.35
C SER A 518 9.07 5.54 16.84
N THR A 519 7.89 6.01 16.43
CA THR A 519 6.58 5.46 16.77
C THR A 519 5.64 5.34 15.57
N ALA A 520 6.06 5.74 14.36
CA ALA A 520 5.22 5.95 13.18
C ALA A 520 4.06 6.96 13.35
N LEU A 521 3.83 7.53 14.54
CA LEU A 521 2.83 8.58 14.72
C LEU A 521 3.33 9.88 14.06
N PRO A 522 2.45 10.67 13.42
CA PRO A 522 2.86 11.88 12.71
C PRO A 522 3.41 12.94 13.65
N SER A 523 4.57 13.46 13.30
CA SER A 523 5.12 14.70 13.83
C SER A 523 4.73 15.88 12.93
N GLY A 524 4.72 17.10 13.48
CA GLY A 524 4.27 18.30 12.75
C GLY A 524 2.76 18.56 12.83
N ILE A 525 2.33 19.71 12.31
CA ILE A 525 0.94 20.16 12.34
C ILE A 525 0.30 19.85 10.99
N ASP A 526 -0.92 19.31 11.00
CA ASP A 526 -1.71 19.13 9.79
C ASP A 526 -2.11 20.49 9.20
N THR A 527 -1.72 20.74 7.94
CA THR A 527 -1.84 22.05 7.28
C THR A 527 -2.31 21.95 5.84
N PHE A 528 -3.09 22.94 5.43
CA PHE A 528 -3.61 23.10 4.07
C PHE A 528 -3.62 24.58 3.69
N THR A 529 -3.66 24.85 2.38
CA THR A 529 -3.84 26.22 1.85
C THR A 529 -5.23 26.33 1.22
N LEU A 530 -6.03 27.31 1.66
CA LEU A 530 -7.28 27.66 1.01
C LEU A 530 -7.02 28.49 -0.26
N GLN A 531 -7.49 28.02 -1.41
CA GLN A 531 -7.30 28.66 -2.71
C GLN A 531 -8.63 28.74 -3.48
N LYS A 532 -8.86 29.82 -4.22
CA LYS A 532 -9.98 29.88 -5.18
C LYS A 532 -9.69 29.00 -6.38
N LEU A 533 -10.67 28.23 -6.85
CA LEU A 533 -10.55 27.36 -8.03
C LEU A 533 -10.11 28.15 -9.29
N SER A 534 -10.48 29.43 -9.38
CA SER A 534 -10.10 30.34 -10.46
C SER A 534 -8.63 30.79 -10.45
N LYS A 535 -7.78 30.25 -9.57
CA LYS A 535 -6.32 30.42 -9.58
C LYS A 535 -5.67 29.10 -10.03
N PRO A 536 -4.66 29.13 -10.91
CA PRO A 536 -3.89 27.93 -11.23
C PRO A 536 -3.28 27.29 -9.99
N LEU A 537 -3.34 25.96 -9.92
CA LEU A 537 -2.65 25.15 -8.92
C LEU A 537 -1.25 24.80 -9.46
N VAL A 538 -0.20 25.29 -8.80
CA VAL A 538 1.18 25.02 -9.23
C VAL A 538 1.70 23.75 -8.55
N ILE A 539 2.02 22.76 -9.37
CA ILE A 539 2.67 21.50 -8.99
C ILE A 539 4.11 21.50 -9.49
N GLN A 540 5.07 21.23 -8.60
CA GLN A 540 6.49 21.16 -8.95
C GLN A 540 6.90 19.78 -9.46
N ASP A 541 8.08 19.64 -10.06
CA ASP A 541 8.65 18.32 -10.38
C ASP A 541 8.92 17.51 -9.10
N THR A 542 8.70 16.20 -9.15
CA THR A 542 8.62 15.30 -7.98
C THR A 542 7.73 15.89 -6.87
N GLU A 543 6.45 16.10 -7.15
CA GLU A 543 5.47 16.57 -6.16
C GLU A 543 4.11 15.91 -6.42
N ALA A 544 3.34 15.67 -5.35
CA ALA A 544 1.92 15.31 -5.45
C ALA A 544 1.06 16.26 -4.60
N ILE A 545 -0.15 16.53 -5.07
CA ILE A 545 -1.09 17.45 -4.43
C ILE A 545 -2.46 16.80 -4.28
N LEU A 546 -2.94 16.69 -3.04
CA LEU A 546 -4.34 16.44 -2.74
C LEU A 546 -5.11 17.77 -2.70
N VAL A 547 -6.24 17.78 -3.40
CA VAL A 547 -7.24 18.85 -3.43
C VAL A 547 -8.51 18.33 -2.79
N THR A 548 -9.08 19.06 -1.83
CA THR A 548 -10.47 18.89 -1.36
C THR A 548 -11.30 20.05 -1.89
N PHE A 549 -12.49 19.77 -2.40
CA PHE A 549 -13.38 20.77 -3.01
C PHE A 549 -14.42 21.32 -2.02
N LEU A 550 -14.62 22.65 -2.03
CA LEU A 550 -15.51 23.42 -1.13
C LEU A 550 -16.57 24.25 -1.89
#